data_AF-A0A2Z2HQ44-F1
#
_entry.id   AF-A0A2Z2HQ44-F1
#
_cell.length_a   1.000
_cell.length_b   1.000
_cell.length_c   1.000
_cell.angle_alpha   90.00
_cell.angle_beta   90.00
_cell.angle_gamma   90.00
#
_symmetry.space_group_name_H-M   'P 1'
#
loop_
_entity.id
_entity.type
_entity.pdbx_description
1 polymer ?
#
loop_
_entity_poly.entity_id
_entity_poly.type
_entity_poly.pdbx_seq_one_letter_code
_entity_poly.pdbx_strand_id
1 'polypeptide(L)'
;MGKLRGIAQLGTVLVATLVFAVLGVALFVVYPQTLTDLFGVVIAVVVVLVGLKIGANVARSLVPGYDVAEVAIEGPITRDGGGGPLPTSPRATPADDIVEQIDRADADDNVDALLVKLNTPGGEVVPSDDIRLATERFDGPTIAYATDTCASGGYWIASGCDELWAREGSIVGSIGVIGSRVNASELAEKVGLSYERIAAGEYKDAGMPLKELEDEEREYLQGLIDDYYETFVDRVADGRDLEAEFVRDTEARIYLGEQAHEMGLVDELGTRRDLEDELADRLERDAVQVEEFEPQRPLMARVGASAQRVAYAFGAGIAGVAADREFRLRL
;
A
#
# COMPACT_ATOMS: atom_id res chain seq x y z
N MET A 1 12.17 6.88 25.65
CA MET A 1 11.84 5.59 26.32
C MET A 1 12.62 4.35 25.80
N GLY A 2 13.44 4.45 24.75
CA GLY A 2 14.15 3.31 24.14
C GLY A 2 15.15 2.56 25.02
N LYS A 3 15.81 3.23 25.99
CA LYS A 3 16.80 2.58 26.88
C LYS A 3 16.20 1.52 27.82
N LEU A 4 14.96 1.70 28.29
CA LEU A 4 14.29 0.69 29.13
C LEU A 4 13.90 -0.55 28.32
N ARG A 5 13.46 -0.37 27.07
CA ARG A 5 13.10 -1.45 26.15
C ARG A 5 14.32 -2.32 25.78
N GLY A 6 15.47 -1.69 25.49
CA GLY A 6 16.72 -2.41 25.23
C GLY A 6 17.21 -3.25 26.43
N ILE A 7 17.06 -2.75 27.66
CA ILE A 7 17.46 -3.48 28.88
C ILE A 7 16.58 -4.71 29.13
N ALA A 8 15.26 -4.61 28.88
CA ALA A 8 14.34 -5.73 29.04
C ALA A 8 14.59 -6.85 28.01
N GLN A 9 14.90 -6.47 26.76
CA GLN A 9 15.25 -7.40 25.69
C GLN A 9 16.57 -8.13 26.00
N LEU A 10 17.58 -7.39 26.45
CA LEU A 10 18.86 -7.96 26.87
C LEU A 10 18.67 -8.91 28.06
N GLY A 11 17.86 -8.51 29.05
CA GLY A 11 17.57 -9.32 30.24
C GLY A 11 16.90 -10.66 29.91
N THR A 12 15.93 -10.66 29.00
CA THR A 12 15.20 -11.88 28.63
C THR A 12 16.08 -12.86 27.86
N VAL A 13 16.85 -12.35 26.89
CA VAL A 13 17.83 -13.16 26.15
C VAL A 13 18.88 -13.73 27.09
N LEU A 14 19.41 -12.91 28.00
CA LEU A 14 20.48 -13.30 28.92
C LEU A 14 20.00 -14.36 29.93
N VAL A 15 18.78 -14.25 30.47
CA VAL A 15 18.19 -15.27 31.34
C VAL A 15 17.98 -16.58 30.58
N ALA A 16 17.41 -16.54 29.37
CA ALA A 16 17.22 -17.74 28.55
C ALA A 16 18.56 -18.41 28.21
N THR A 17 19.54 -17.65 27.74
CA THR A 17 20.88 -18.15 27.45
C THR A 17 21.55 -18.75 28.68
N LEU A 18 21.39 -18.15 29.86
CA LEU A 18 22.02 -18.64 31.09
C LEU A 18 21.39 -19.97 31.56
N VAL A 19 20.05 -20.09 31.49
CA VAL A 19 19.36 -21.35 31.81
C VAL A 19 19.80 -22.48 30.87
N PHE A 20 19.85 -22.22 29.57
CA PHE A 20 20.28 -23.22 28.59
C PHE A 20 21.79 -23.53 28.65
N ALA A 21 22.63 -22.56 28.98
CA ALA A 21 24.07 -22.78 29.19
C ALA A 21 24.35 -23.63 30.42
N VAL A 22 23.65 -23.40 31.54
CA VAL A 22 23.78 -24.22 32.76
C VAL A 22 23.32 -25.65 32.50
N LEU A 23 22.19 -25.84 31.80
CA LEU A 23 21.73 -27.15 31.36
C LEU A 23 22.75 -27.84 30.43
N GLY A 24 23.34 -27.09 29.50
CA GLY A 24 24.38 -27.58 28.60
C GLY A 24 25.64 -28.03 29.34
N VAL A 25 26.16 -27.22 30.27
CA VAL A 25 27.35 -27.57 31.07
C VAL A 25 27.10 -28.79 31.95
N ALA A 26 25.93 -28.88 32.59
CA ALA A 26 25.56 -30.03 33.43
C ALA A 26 25.50 -31.35 32.63
N LEU A 27 24.97 -31.30 31.39
CA LEU A 27 24.89 -32.45 30.49
C LEU A 27 26.24 -32.84 29.84
N PHE A 28 27.15 -31.88 29.66
CA PHE A 28 28.30 -32.03 28.76
C PHE A 28 29.65 -32.21 29.48
N VAL A 29 29.84 -31.57 30.64
CA VAL A 29 31.14 -31.59 31.33
C VAL A 29 31.25 -32.77 32.29
N VAL A 30 30.12 -33.26 32.79
CA VAL A 30 30.11 -34.23 33.89
C VAL A 30 30.14 -35.70 33.41
N TYR A 31 29.81 -36.02 32.14
CA TYR A 31 29.42 -37.40 31.81
C TYR A 31 29.98 -38.16 30.58
N PRO A 32 30.63 -37.61 29.54
CA PRO A 32 30.80 -38.40 28.31
C PRO A 32 32.05 -39.31 28.32
N GLN A 33 31.85 -40.63 28.28
CA GLN A 33 32.92 -41.63 28.04
C GLN A 33 32.64 -42.55 26.83
N THR A 34 31.50 -42.41 26.15
CA THR A 34 31.04 -43.33 25.08
C THR A 34 30.46 -42.60 23.85
N LEU A 35 30.31 -43.33 22.73
CA LEU A 35 29.71 -42.84 21.47
C LEU A 35 28.27 -42.35 21.63
N THR A 36 27.50 -42.93 22.56
CA THR A 36 26.14 -42.48 22.89
C THR A 36 26.16 -41.08 23.50
N ASP A 37 27.20 -40.75 24.27
CA ASP A 37 27.35 -39.43 24.87
C ASP A 37 27.68 -38.37 23.81
N LEU A 38 28.43 -38.73 22.76
CA LEU A 38 28.67 -37.86 21.59
C LEU A 38 27.37 -37.56 20.82
N PHE A 39 26.49 -38.55 20.63
CA PHE A 39 25.16 -38.31 20.05
C PHE A 39 24.30 -37.42 20.94
N GLY A 40 24.34 -37.61 22.27
CA GLY A 40 23.69 -36.74 23.24
C GLY A 40 24.16 -35.29 23.14
N VAL A 41 25.47 -35.08 22.96
CA VAL A 41 26.11 -33.78 22.71
C VAL A 41 25.56 -33.11 21.46
N VAL A 42 25.47 -33.83 20.33
CA VAL A 42 24.96 -33.26 19.06
C VAL A 42 23.49 -32.86 19.21
N ILE A 43 22.66 -33.71 19.84
CA ILE A 43 21.25 -33.40 20.08
C ILE A 43 21.10 -32.18 21.00
N ALA A 44 21.92 -32.07 22.06
CA ALA A 44 21.91 -30.92 22.95
C ALA A 44 22.25 -29.61 22.22
N VAL A 45 23.26 -29.62 21.33
CA VAL A 45 23.60 -28.46 20.50
C VAL A 45 22.44 -28.08 19.58
N VAL A 46 21.79 -29.06 18.93
CA VAL A 46 20.61 -28.82 18.10
C VAL A 46 19.46 -28.23 18.94
N VAL A 47 19.20 -28.76 20.12
CA VAL A 47 18.15 -28.24 21.03
C VAL A 47 18.46 -26.82 21.50
N VAL A 48 19.72 -26.49 21.81
CA VAL A 48 20.13 -25.12 22.17
C VAL A 48 19.97 -24.18 20.98
N LEU A 49 20.36 -24.58 19.77
CA LEU A 49 20.18 -23.78 18.56
C LEU A 49 18.70 -23.57 18.23
N VAL A 50 17.88 -24.60 18.39
CA VAL A 50 16.41 -24.52 18.23
C VAL A 50 15.81 -23.64 19.33
N GLY A 51 16.25 -23.78 20.58
CA GLY A 51 15.81 -22.98 21.72
C GLY A 51 16.16 -21.50 21.56
N LEU A 52 17.37 -21.18 21.08
CA LEU A 52 17.79 -19.82 20.72
C LEU A 52 16.94 -19.27 19.56
N LYS A 53 16.64 -20.08 18.55
CA LYS A 53 15.78 -19.67 17.43
C LYS A 53 14.35 -19.40 17.89
N ILE A 54 13.78 -20.25 18.73
CA ILE A 54 12.44 -20.08 19.30
C ILE A 54 12.43 -18.85 20.22
N GLY A 55 13.42 -18.70 21.11
CA GLY A 55 13.55 -17.56 22.01
C GLY A 55 13.70 -16.24 21.26
N ALA A 56 14.50 -16.21 20.18
CA ALA A 56 14.63 -15.03 19.32
C ALA A 56 13.32 -14.69 18.60
N ASN A 57 12.58 -15.69 18.12
CA ASN A 57 11.28 -15.47 17.49
C ASN A 57 10.22 -14.96 18.48
N VAL A 58 10.19 -15.50 19.69
CA VAL A 58 9.30 -15.03 20.77
C VAL A 58 9.68 -13.61 21.18
N ALA A 59 10.97 -13.29 21.29
CA ALA A 59 11.42 -11.93 21.61
C ALA A 59 11.02 -10.91 20.53
N ARG A 60 11.13 -11.25 19.24
CA ARG A 60 10.67 -10.38 18.13
C ARG A 60 9.16 -10.22 18.09
N SER A 61 8.40 -11.23 18.54
CA SER A 61 6.94 -11.14 18.61
C SER A 61 6.45 -10.26 19.78
N LEU A 62 7.29 -10.01 20.78
CA LEU A 62 6.97 -9.18 21.94
C LEU A 62 7.45 -7.74 21.79
N VAL A 63 8.37 -7.48 20.86
CA VAL A 63 8.84 -6.15 20.46
C VAL A 63 9.05 -6.22 18.94
N PRO A 64 7.99 -6.00 18.13
CA PRO A 64 8.16 -5.91 16.69
C PRO A 64 9.20 -4.84 16.35
N GLY A 65 9.95 -5.09 15.29
CA GLY A 65 11.10 -4.28 14.91
C GLY A 65 10.73 -3.06 14.07
N TYR A 66 9.46 -2.63 14.10
CA TYR A 66 8.93 -1.50 13.34
C TYR A 66 8.21 -0.52 14.27
N ASP A 67 8.19 0.74 13.88
CA ASP A 67 7.43 1.82 14.52
C ASP A 67 6.70 2.74 13.53
N VAL A 68 6.88 2.52 12.23
CA VAL A 68 6.17 3.22 11.17
C VAL A 68 5.50 2.19 10.26
N ALA A 69 4.21 2.37 9.99
CA ALA A 69 3.50 1.56 9.01
C ALA A 69 3.53 2.26 7.65
N GLU A 70 3.99 1.56 6.61
CA GLU A 70 3.89 2.03 5.22
C GLU A 70 2.70 1.35 4.54
N VAL A 71 1.80 2.15 3.97
CA VAL A 71 0.68 1.68 3.14
C VAL A 71 0.87 2.21 1.72
N ALA A 72 1.04 1.30 0.77
CA ALA A 72 1.31 1.65 -0.63
C ALA A 72 0.04 1.66 -1.48
N ILE A 73 -0.14 2.74 -2.24
CA ILE A 73 -1.25 2.96 -3.16
C ILE A 73 -0.68 3.13 -4.57
N GLU A 74 -0.72 2.05 -5.33
CA GLU A 74 -0.10 1.96 -6.65
C GLU A 74 -1.13 1.70 -7.75
N GLY A 75 -1.07 2.51 -8.81
CA GLY A 75 -2.00 2.43 -9.95
C GLY A 75 -3.38 3.04 -9.69
N PRO A 76 -4.34 2.84 -10.60
CA PRO A 76 -5.66 3.46 -10.52
C PRO A 76 -6.44 3.03 -9.27
N ILE A 77 -7.04 4.00 -8.57
CA ILE A 77 -7.83 3.76 -7.37
C ILE A 77 -9.24 3.34 -7.77
N THR A 78 -9.65 2.15 -7.36
CA THR A 78 -11.00 1.61 -7.63
C THR A 78 -11.47 0.80 -6.44
N ARG A 79 -12.79 0.70 -6.23
CA ARG A 79 -13.32 -0.09 -5.11
C ARG A 79 -12.83 -1.54 -5.13
N ASP A 80 -12.83 -2.18 -6.30
CA ASP A 80 -12.54 -3.61 -6.45
C ASP A 80 -11.09 -3.93 -6.90
N GLY A 81 -10.19 -2.94 -6.94
CA GLY A 81 -8.79 -3.11 -7.42
C GLY A 81 -8.66 -3.21 -8.95
N GLY A 82 -9.75 -2.99 -9.67
CA GLY A 82 -9.81 -2.97 -11.12
C GLY A 82 -9.61 -4.35 -11.76
N GLY A 83 -9.34 -4.34 -13.07
CA GLY A 83 -9.16 -5.55 -13.87
C GLY A 83 -10.46 -6.04 -14.52
N GLY A 84 -10.47 -6.11 -15.85
CA GLY A 84 -11.56 -6.72 -16.60
C GLY A 84 -11.59 -8.25 -16.45
N PRO A 85 -12.57 -8.92 -17.09
CA PRO A 85 -12.64 -10.39 -17.15
C PRO A 85 -11.38 -11.05 -17.76
N LEU A 86 -10.60 -10.26 -18.50
CA LEU A 86 -9.35 -10.67 -19.14
C LEU A 86 -8.16 -10.19 -18.30
N PRO A 87 -7.16 -11.05 -18.02
CA PRO A 87 -6.04 -10.73 -17.14
C PRO A 87 -4.96 -9.95 -17.90
N THR A 88 -5.33 -8.82 -18.50
CA THR A 88 -4.43 -8.01 -19.34
C THR A 88 -3.60 -7.01 -18.54
N SER A 89 -3.97 -6.77 -17.28
CA SER A 89 -3.27 -5.85 -16.39
C SER A 89 -3.23 -6.43 -14.97
N PRO A 90 -2.13 -6.21 -14.22
CA PRO A 90 -2.11 -6.47 -12.78
C PRO A 90 -3.26 -5.70 -12.12
N ARG A 91 -3.98 -6.36 -11.19
CA ARG A 91 -4.97 -5.66 -10.36
C ARG A 91 -4.26 -4.79 -9.35
N ALA A 92 -4.74 -3.56 -9.21
CA ALA A 92 -4.37 -2.70 -8.10
C ALA A 92 -4.96 -3.28 -6.79
N THR A 93 -4.49 -2.79 -5.66
CA THR A 93 -5.09 -3.13 -4.37
C THR A 93 -6.49 -2.50 -4.30
N PRO A 94 -7.55 -3.27 -3.95
CA PRO A 94 -8.88 -2.72 -3.69
C PRO A 94 -8.84 -1.64 -2.61
N ALA A 95 -9.68 -0.60 -2.75
CA ALA A 95 -9.70 0.49 -1.78
C ALA A 95 -10.07 0.02 -0.36
N ASP A 96 -11.03 -0.91 -0.25
CA ASP A 96 -11.43 -1.49 1.03
C ASP A 96 -10.25 -2.22 1.72
N ASP A 97 -9.38 -2.89 0.94
CA ASP A 97 -8.17 -3.54 1.46
C ASP A 97 -7.13 -2.51 1.94
N ILE A 98 -7.05 -1.33 1.30
CA ILE A 98 -6.16 -0.22 1.70
C ILE A 98 -6.66 0.40 3.01
N VAL A 99 -7.97 0.66 3.12
CA VAL A 99 -8.58 1.14 4.36
C VAL A 99 -8.33 0.15 5.50
N GLU A 100 -8.50 -1.16 5.27
CA GLU A 100 -8.18 -2.18 6.28
C GLU A 100 -6.69 -2.20 6.66
N GLN A 101 -5.78 -1.87 5.75
CA GLN A 101 -4.35 -1.73 6.11
C GLN A 101 -4.12 -0.57 7.06
N ILE A 102 -4.73 0.59 6.78
CA ILE A 102 -4.60 1.79 7.62
C ILE A 102 -5.27 1.57 8.98
N ASP A 103 -6.49 1.05 9.02
CA ASP A 103 -7.20 0.76 10.28
C ASP A 103 -6.44 -0.28 11.13
N ARG A 104 -5.73 -1.22 10.51
CA ARG A 104 -4.85 -2.16 11.24
C ARG A 104 -3.58 -1.51 11.75
N ALA A 105 -3.02 -0.56 11.01
CA ALA A 105 -1.87 0.21 11.46
C ALA A 105 -2.27 1.06 12.68
N ASP A 106 -3.42 1.73 12.62
CA ASP A 106 -3.98 2.53 13.72
C ASP A 106 -4.26 1.69 14.98
N ALA A 107 -4.72 0.45 14.81
CA ALA A 107 -4.99 -0.46 15.92
C ALA A 107 -3.74 -1.19 16.48
N ASP A 108 -2.56 -1.01 15.88
CA ASP A 108 -1.33 -1.67 16.31
C ASP A 108 -0.52 -0.77 17.25
N ASP A 109 -0.49 -1.12 18.54
CA ASP A 109 0.24 -0.38 19.61
C ASP A 109 1.75 -0.17 19.34
N ASN A 110 2.30 -0.81 18.31
CA ASN A 110 3.69 -0.64 17.90
C ASN A 110 3.89 0.40 16.81
N VAL A 111 2.83 0.80 16.10
CA VAL A 111 2.89 1.80 15.05
C VAL A 111 2.68 3.17 15.68
N ASP A 112 3.68 4.03 15.58
CA ASP A 112 3.64 5.40 16.09
C ASP A 112 3.39 6.44 14.98
N ALA A 113 3.53 6.06 13.70
CA ALA A 113 3.29 6.93 12.54
C ALA A 113 2.89 6.15 11.28
N LEU A 114 2.21 6.84 10.35
CA LEU A 114 1.76 6.29 9.07
C LEU A 114 2.48 6.97 7.90
N LEU A 115 3.07 6.16 7.02
CA LEU A 115 3.62 6.56 5.73
C LEU A 115 2.71 6.09 4.60
N VAL A 116 2.04 7.03 3.92
CA VAL A 116 1.17 6.72 2.77
C VAL A 116 1.97 6.90 1.48
N LYS A 117 2.47 5.80 0.92
CA LYS A 117 3.26 5.84 -0.32
C LYS A 117 2.34 5.90 -1.53
N LEU A 118 2.43 6.97 -2.31
CA LEU A 118 1.56 7.25 -3.45
C LEU A 118 2.32 7.12 -4.78
N ASN A 119 1.84 6.23 -5.64
CA ASN A 119 2.21 6.16 -7.05
C ASN A 119 0.97 5.88 -7.91
N THR A 120 0.12 6.89 -8.05
CA THR A 120 -1.22 6.73 -8.62
C THR A 120 -1.61 7.92 -9.51
N PRO A 121 -2.26 7.66 -10.67
CA PRO A 121 -2.89 8.71 -11.47
C PRO A 121 -4.22 9.20 -10.87
N GLY A 122 -4.67 8.62 -9.75
CA GLY A 122 -5.97 8.86 -9.15
C GLY A 122 -6.96 7.74 -9.47
N GLY A 123 -8.26 8.04 -9.35
CA GLY A 123 -9.31 7.05 -9.60
C GLY A 123 -10.69 7.52 -9.15
N GLU A 124 -11.48 6.57 -8.66
CA GLU A 124 -12.86 6.81 -8.23
C GLU A 124 -12.91 7.74 -6.99
N VAL A 125 -13.86 8.69 -6.97
CA VAL A 125 -13.96 9.71 -5.91
C VAL A 125 -14.23 9.09 -4.54
N VAL A 126 -15.29 8.29 -4.39
CA VAL A 126 -15.68 7.73 -3.08
C VAL A 126 -14.60 6.80 -2.51
N PRO A 127 -14.02 5.86 -3.28
CA PRO A 127 -12.89 5.07 -2.78
C PRO A 127 -11.66 5.90 -2.37
N SER A 128 -11.37 6.99 -3.07
CA SER A 128 -10.29 7.90 -2.67
C SER A 128 -10.62 8.61 -1.35
N ASP A 129 -11.88 9.01 -1.15
CA ASP A 129 -12.34 9.64 0.11
C ASP A 129 -12.39 8.64 1.28
N ASP A 130 -12.77 7.38 1.04
CA ASP A 130 -12.74 6.33 2.06
C ASP A 130 -11.31 6.15 2.62
N ILE A 131 -10.30 6.16 1.73
CA ILE A 131 -8.89 6.09 2.10
C ILE A 131 -8.45 7.38 2.81
N ARG A 132 -8.79 8.57 2.28
CA ARG A 132 -8.48 9.87 2.90
C ARG A 132 -9.01 9.95 4.34
N LEU A 133 -10.26 9.51 4.55
CA LEU A 133 -10.87 9.50 5.87
C LEU A 133 -10.16 8.51 6.81
N ALA A 134 -9.59 7.41 6.31
CA ALA A 134 -8.80 6.49 7.12
C ALA A 134 -7.45 7.10 7.50
N THR A 135 -6.77 7.79 6.58
CA THR A 135 -5.51 8.49 6.89
C THR A 135 -5.74 9.63 7.90
N GLU A 136 -6.82 10.39 7.73
CA GLU A 136 -7.17 11.53 8.61
C GLU A 136 -7.52 11.09 10.04
N ARG A 137 -8.05 9.87 10.22
CA ARG A 137 -8.40 9.33 11.53
C ARG A 137 -7.25 8.68 12.28
N PHE A 138 -6.14 8.40 11.60
CA PHE A 138 -5.00 7.71 12.19
C PHE A 138 -4.45 8.49 13.40
N ASP A 139 -4.25 7.83 14.54
CA ASP A 139 -3.73 8.46 15.76
C ASP A 139 -2.19 8.52 15.73
N GLY A 140 -1.66 9.59 15.14
CA GLY A 140 -0.22 9.86 15.08
C GLY A 140 0.17 10.64 13.83
N PRO A 141 1.47 10.94 13.64
CA PRO A 141 1.93 11.63 12.44
C PRO A 141 1.67 10.81 11.17
N THR A 142 1.15 11.48 10.14
CA THR A 142 0.84 10.91 8.85
C THR A 142 1.56 11.68 7.73
N ILE A 143 2.38 10.98 6.94
CA ILE A 143 3.08 11.57 5.80
C ILE A 143 2.68 10.84 4.52
N ALA A 144 2.07 11.56 3.59
CA ALA A 144 1.94 11.12 2.21
C ALA A 144 3.25 11.33 1.46
N TYR A 145 3.69 10.35 0.70
CA TYR A 145 4.92 10.43 -0.09
C TYR A 145 4.67 10.08 -1.55
N ALA A 146 4.69 11.10 -2.41
CA ALA A 146 4.59 10.95 -3.85
C ALA A 146 5.92 10.43 -4.41
N THR A 147 5.98 9.17 -4.84
CA THR A 147 7.20 8.64 -5.46
C THR A 147 7.34 9.17 -6.89
N ASP A 148 6.43 8.76 -7.78
CA ASP A 148 6.43 9.20 -9.18
C ASP A 148 5.21 10.06 -9.48
N THR A 149 4.01 9.64 -9.06
CA THR A 149 2.77 10.37 -9.35
C THR A 149 1.82 10.38 -8.15
N CYS A 150 1.32 11.57 -7.80
CA CYS A 150 0.25 11.81 -6.85
C CYS A 150 -0.76 12.77 -7.51
N ALA A 151 -1.63 12.22 -8.35
CA ALA A 151 -2.58 12.99 -9.15
C ALA A 151 -4.03 12.63 -8.80
N SER A 152 -4.94 13.61 -8.90
CA SER A 152 -6.39 13.43 -8.73
C SER A 152 -6.72 12.68 -7.42
N GLY A 153 -7.35 11.51 -7.47
CA GLY A 153 -7.63 10.70 -6.27
C GLY A 153 -6.43 10.44 -5.35
N GLY A 154 -5.19 10.42 -5.87
CA GLY A 154 -3.98 10.35 -5.03
C GLY A 154 -3.77 11.62 -4.20
N TYR A 155 -3.99 12.80 -4.80
CA TYR A 155 -3.91 14.07 -4.10
C TYR A 155 -5.09 14.25 -3.13
N TRP A 156 -6.26 13.71 -3.48
CA TRP A 156 -7.41 13.61 -2.57
C TRP A 156 -7.05 12.87 -1.29
N ILE A 157 -6.34 11.74 -1.41
CA ILE A 157 -5.85 10.99 -0.25
C ILE A 157 -4.80 11.79 0.52
N ALA A 158 -3.83 12.37 -0.18
CA ALA A 158 -2.75 13.15 0.43
C ALA A 158 -3.26 14.33 1.27
N SER A 159 -4.40 14.93 0.89
CA SER A 159 -5.01 16.03 1.65
C SER A 159 -5.59 15.60 3.01
N GLY A 160 -5.64 14.29 3.31
CA GLY A 160 -5.99 13.75 4.62
C GLY A 160 -4.80 13.28 5.43
N CYS A 161 -3.56 13.55 5.00
CA CYS A 161 -2.34 13.32 5.79
C CYS A 161 -1.88 14.66 6.40
N ASP A 162 -0.99 14.66 7.39
CA ASP A 162 -0.43 15.90 7.96
C ASP A 162 0.47 16.60 6.93
N GLU A 163 1.26 15.81 6.18
CA GLU A 163 2.18 16.33 5.17
C GLU A 163 2.17 15.51 3.88
N LEU A 164 2.52 16.18 2.79
CA LEU A 164 2.76 15.61 1.47
C LEU A 164 4.18 15.94 1.05
N TRP A 165 4.98 14.89 0.98
CA TRP A 165 6.35 14.92 0.47
C TRP A 165 6.40 14.45 -0.97
N ALA A 166 7.29 15.04 -1.77
CA ALA A 166 7.51 14.62 -3.15
C ALA A 166 8.99 14.64 -3.55
N ARG A 167 9.30 14.06 -4.72
CA ARG A 167 10.56 14.31 -5.42
C ARG A 167 10.40 15.52 -6.32
N GLU A 168 11.49 16.22 -6.61
CA GLU A 168 11.52 17.33 -7.58
C GLU A 168 10.83 16.94 -8.91
N GLY A 169 11.07 15.70 -9.38
CA GLY A 169 10.51 15.17 -10.62
C GLY A 169 9.18 14.43 -10.50
N SER A 170 8.58 14.33 -9.31
CA SER A 170 7.26 13.71 -9.15
C SER A 170 6.18 14.55 -9.85
N ILE A 171 5.13 13.90 -10.33
CA ILE A 171 3.96 14.57 -10.89
C ILE A 171 2.90 14.69 -9.80
N VAL A 172 2.47 15.91 -9.49
CA VAL A 172 1.52 16.20 -8.42
C VAL A 172 0.38 17.09 -8.94
N GLY A 173 -0.78 17.05 -8.30
CA GLY A 173 -1.91 17.92 -8.61
C GLY A 173 -3.03 17.16 -9.32
N SER A 174 -3.46 17.65 -10.48
CA SER A 174 -4.68 17.14 -11.13
C SER A 174 -5.90 17.19 -10.20
N ILE A 175 -6.00 18.26 -9.40
CA ILE A 175 -7.09 18.50 -8.45
C ILE A 175 -8.32 18.89 -9.26
N GLY A 176 -9.08 17.89 -9.67
CA GLY A 176 -10.21 18.04 -10.59
C GLY A 176 -10.98 16.73 -10.73
N VAL A 177 -12.19 16.85 -11.28
CA VAL A 177 -13.12 15.75 -11.48
C VAL A 177 -13.51 15.70 -12.95
N ILE A 178 -13.48 14.50 -13.52
CA ILE A 178 -13.89 14.28 -14.91
C ILE A 178 -15.00 13.23 -14.96
N GLY A 179 -16.01 13.51 -15.79
CA GLY A 179 -17.00 12.53 -16.23
C GLY A 179 -16.82 12.27 -17.72
N SER A 180 -16.87 11.01 -18.14
CA SER A 180 -16.77 10.65 -19.55
C SER A 180 -17.87 9.68 -19.95
N ARG A 181 -18.36 9.84 -21.19
CA ARG A 181 -19.34 8.94 -21.80
C ARG A 181 -18.99 8.72 -23.27
N VAL A 182 -19.25 7.51 -23.75
CA VAL A 182 -19.23 7.22 -25.18
C VAL A 182 -20.60 7.56 -25.76
N ASN A 183 -20.64 8.23 -26.92
CA ASN A 183 -21.87 8.35 -27.71
C ASN A 183 -21.71 7.53 -29.01
N ALA A 184 -22.63 6.58 -29.21
CA ALA A 184 -22.68 5.69 -30.36
C ALA A 184 -24.04 5.77 -31.10
N SER A 185 -24.82 6.85 -30.92
CA SER A 185 -26.11 7.05 -31.61
C SER A 185 -25.97 6.93 -33.13
N GLU A 186 -25.03 7.66 -33.75
CA GLU A 186 -24.79 7.60 -35.19
C GLU A 186 -24.32 6.21 -35.67
N LEU A 187 -23.57 5.49 -34.84
CA LEU A 187 -23.13 4.14 -35.17
C LEU A 187 -24.32 3.18 -35.17
N ALA A 188 -25.20 3.28 -34.18
CA ALA A 188 -26.42 2.50 -34.09
C ALA A 188 -27.31 2.71 -35.32
N GLU A 189 -27.49 3.97 -35.76
CA GLU A 189 -28.22 4.30 -36.98
C GLU A 189 -27.59 3.65 -38.23
N LYS A 190 -26.26 3.74 -38.38
CA LYS A 190 -25.54 3.17 -39.53
C LYS A 190 -25.66 1.65 -39.64
N VAL A 191 -25.80 0.95 -38.53
CA VAL A 191 -25.97 -0.52 -38.50
C VAL A 191 -27.44 -0.96 -38.45
N GLY A 192 -28.38 -0.01 -38.50
CA GLY A 192 -29.81 -0.28 -38.46
C GLY A 192 -30.33 -0.75 -37.09
N LEU A 193 -29.62 -0.41 -36.01
CA LEU A 193 -30.04 -0.70 -34.64
C LEU A 193 -30.96 0.42 -34.13
N SER A 194 -32.22 0.09 -33.88
CA SER A 194 -33.15 0.97 -33.17
C SER A 194 -33.15 0.64 -31.68
N TYR A 195 -33.10 1.67 -30.84
CA TYR A 195 -33.15 1.54 -29.39
C TYR A 195 -34.27 2.44 -28.83
N GLU A 196 -35.25 1.82 -28.19
CA GLU A 196 -36.35 2.53 -27.50
C GLU A 196 -36.24 2.26 -26.00
N ARG A 197 -36.15 3.33 -25.20
CA ARG A 197 -36.13 3.25 -23.73
C ARG A 197 -37.32 4.01 -23.18
N ILE A 198 -38.01 3.39 -22.25
CA ILE A 198 -39.09 4.01 -21.48
C ILE A 198 -38.58 4.13 -20.04
N ALA A 199 -38.36 5.36 -19.60
CA ALA A 199 -37.86 5.66 -18.26
C ALA A 199 -38.87 6.55 -17.50
N ALA A 200 -38.91 6.39 -16.18
CA ALA A 200 -39.67 7.25 -15.29
C ALA A 200 -38.72 8.27 -14.62
N GLY A 201 -38.94 9.55 -14.87
CA GLY A 201 -38.09 10.66 -14.41
C GLY A 201 -37.30 11.29 -15.55
N GLU A 202 -37.29 12.62 -15.61
CA GLU A 202 -36.75 13.43 -16.72
C GLU A 202 -35.26 13.15 -17.01
N TYR A 203 -34.42 13.13 -15.96
CA TYR A 203 -32.97 12.92 -16.12
C TYR A 203 -32.52 11.47 -15.98
N LYS A 204 -33.44 10.49 -15.94
CA LYS A 204 -33.09 9.10 -15.60
C LYS A 204 -32.28 8.39 -16.69
N ASP A 205 -32.35 8.86 -17.91
CA ASP A 205 -31.56 8.37 -19.03
C ASP A 205 -30.45 9.33 -19.47
N ALA A 206 -30.21 10.41 -18.70
CA ALA A 206 -29.09 11.31 -18.90
C ALA A 206 -27.78 10.52 -18.94
N GLY A 207 -26.95 10.80 -19.94
CA GLY A 207 -25.69 10.09 -20.13
C GLY A 207 -25.80 8.75 -20.88
N MET A 208 -26.97 8.36 -21.37
CA MET A 208 -27.12 7.12 -22.16
C MET A 208 -26.19 7.09 -23.40
N PRO A 209 -25.43 6.00 -23.63
CA PRO A 209 -24.49 5.91 -24.75
C PRO A 209 -25.08 5.90 -26.16
N LEU A 210 -26.38 5.60 -26.32
CA LEU A 210 -27.06 5.52 -27.61
C LEU A 210 -27.94 6.76 -27.89
N LYS A 211 -27.83 7.79 -27.06
CA LYS A 211 -28.62 9.02 -27.12
C LYS A 211 -27.66 10.23 -27.12
N GLU A 212 -27.93 11.20 -27.99
CA GLU A 212 -27.25 12.48 -27.93
C GLU A 212 -27.61 13.23 -26.64
N LEU A 213 -26.65 13.92 -26.03
CA LEU A 213 -26.88 14.56 -24.73
C LEU A 213 -27.60 15.88 -24.97
N GLU A 214 -28.80 16.01 -24.41
CA GLU A 214 -29.55 17.26 -24.45
C GLU A 214 -28.89 18.30 -23.53
N ASP A 215 -29.14 19.59 -23.77
CA ASP A 215 -28.48 20.67 -23.01
C ASP A 215 -28.85 20.61 -21.51
N GLU A 216 -30.10 20.28 -21.17
CA GLU A 216 -30.55 20.15 -19.79
C GLU A 216 -29.93 18.93 -19.09
N GLU A 217 -29.73 17.82 -19.80
CA GLU A 217 -29.03 16.64 -19.28
C GLU A 217 -27.54 16.92 -19.05
N ARG A 218 -26.94 17.74 -19.93
CA ARG A 218 -25.56 18.18 -19.80
C ARG A 218 -25.40 19.06 -18.56
N GLU A 219 -26.27 20.03 -18.36
CA GLU A 219 -26.27 20.89 -17.19
C GLU A 219 -26.44 20.07 -15.90
N TYR A 220 -27.37 19.12 -15.89
CA TYR A 220 -27.54 18.21 -14.76
C TYR A 220 -26.28 17.39 -14.43
N LEU A 221 -25.66 16.75 -15.43
CA LEU A 221 -24.45 15.94 -15.21
C LEU A 221 -23.23 16.81 -14.86
N GLN A 222 -23.15 18.03 -15.42
CA GLN A 222 -22.09 18.98 -15.08
C GLN A 222 -22.22 19.44 -13.64
N GLY A 223 -23.44 19.71 -13.15
CA GLY A 223 -23.67 20.04 -11.74
C GLY A 223 -23.16 18.98 -10.78
N LEU A 224 -23.30 17.69 -11.12
CA LEU A 224 -22.71 16.61 -10.31
C LEU A 224 -21.18 16.65 -10.31
N ILE A 225 -20.55 16.96 -11.45
CA ILE A 225 -19.09 17.10 -11.54
C ILE A 225 -18.63 18.29 -10.71
N ASP A 226 -19.35 19.41 -10.80
CA ASP A 226 -19.06 20.64 -10.07
C ASP A 226 -19.17 20.43 -8.56
N ASP A 227 -20.21 19.73 -8.08
CA ASP A 227 -20.36 19.39 -6.66
C ASP A 227 -19.19 18.55 -6.12
N TYR A 228 -18.73 17.54 -6.90
CA TYR A 228 -17.55 16.76 -6.53
C TYR A 228 -16.27 17.60 -6.59
N TYR A 229 -16.16 18.51 -7.55
CA TYR A 229 -15.00 19.38 -7.68
C TYR A 229 -14.88 20.36 -6.51
N GLU A 230 -15.99 20.99 -6.11
CA GLU A 230 -16.04 21.88 -4.94
C GLU A 230 -15.67 21.11 -3.67
N THR A 231 -16.17 19.88 -3.51
CA THR A 231 -15.74 19.02 -2.40
C THR A 231 -14.23 18.77 -2.44
N PHE A 232 -13.64 18.51 -3.63
CA PHE A 232 -12.20 18.30 -3.76
C PHE A 232 -11.42 19.55 -3.34
N VAL A 233 -11.83 20.71 -3.84
CA VAL A 233 -11.24 22.01 -3.53
C VAL A 233 -11.24 22.24 -2.01
N ASP A 234 -12.37 22.00 -1.35
CA ASP A 234 -12.49 22.16 0.10
C ASP A 234 -11.56 21.20 0.86
N ARG A 235 -11.49 19.91 0.46
CA ARG A 235 -10.56 18.95 1.10
C ARG A 235 -9.10 19.34 0.96
N VAL A 236 -8.71 19.87 -0.19
CA VAL A 236 -7.33 20.32 -0.42
C VAL A 236 -7.04 21.61 0.34
N ALA A 237 -7.96 22.57 0.30
CA ALA A 237 -7.83 23.84 1.01
C ALA A 237 -7.68 23.61 2.52
N ASP A 238 -8.55 22.78 3.10
CA ASP A 238 -8.49 22.41 4.52
C ASP A 238 -7.22 21.62 4.84
N GLY A 239 -6.87 20.64 4.00
CA GLY A 239 -5.75 19.74 4.26
C GLY A 239 -4.38 20.41 4.15
N ARG A 240 -4.22 21.45 3.32
CA ARG A 240 -2.94 22.15 3.07
C ARG A 240 -2.91 23.58 3.59
N ASP A 241 -3.93 24.01 4.34
CA ASP A 241 -4.08 25.41 4.80
C ASP A 241 -3.99 26.43 3.63
N LEU A 242 -4.60 26.11 2.49
CA LEU A 242 -4.61 26.93 1.29
C LEU A 242 -5.96 27.65 1.11
N GLU A 243 -5.95 28.78 0.40
CA GLU A 243 -7.20 29.42 -0.01
C GLU A 243 -7.90 28.59 -1.09
N ALA A 244 -9.18 28.29 -0.91
CA ALA A 244 -9.97 27.56 -1.90
C ALA A 244 -9.97 28.24 -3.28
N GLU A 245 -9.89 29.57 -3.35
CA GLU A 245 -9.75 30.32 -4.61
C GLU A 245 -8.44 29.96 -5.33
N PHE A 246 -7.32 29.91 -4.59
CA PHE A 246 -6.04 29.48 -5.15
C PHE A 246 -6.10 28.05 -5.70
N VAL A 247 -6.75 27.12 -4.99
CA VAL A 247 -6.90 25.74 -5.45
C VAL A 247 -7.71 25.71 -6.76
N ARG A 248 -8.76 26.54 -6.90
CA ARG A 248 -9.51 26.67 -8.15
C ARG A 248 -8.65 27.21 -9.30
N ASP A 249 -7.81 28.20 -9.03
CA ASP A 249 -6.89 28.81 -10.02
C ASP A 249 -5.81 27.85 -10.52
N THR A 250 -5.61 26.70 -9.86
CA THR A 250 -4.76 25.64 -10.41
C THR A 250 -5.33 25.03 -11.69
N GLU A 251 -6.63 25.19 -11.95
CA GLU A 251 -7.37 24.68 -13.12
C GLU A 251 -7.15 23.17 -13.34
N ALA A 252 -7.04 22.40 -12.25
CA ALA A 252 -6.80 20.96 -12.26
C ALA A 252 -5.56 20.54 -13.07
N ARG A 253 -4.55 21.41 -13.20
CA ARG A 253 -3.29 21.09 -13.89
C ARG A 253 -2.42 20.17 -13.03
N ILE A 254 -1.48 19.51 -13.70
CA ILE A 254 -0.38 18.81 -13.04
C ILE A 254 0.85 19.70 -12.97
N TYR A 255 1.66 19.47 -11.95
CA TYR A 255 2.89 20.20 -11.66
C TYR A 255 4.01 19.21 -11.36
N LEU A 256 5.24 19.59 -11.67
CA LEU A 256 6.40 18.88 -11.12
C LEU A 256 6.48 19.16 -9.61
N GLY A 257 7.03 18.24 -8.83
CA GLY A 257 7.13 18.36 -7.38
C GLY A 257 7.80 19.66 -6.94
N GLU A 258 8.85 20.09 -7.64
CA GLU A 258 9.51 21.39 -7.40
C GLU A 258 8.52 22.57 -7.48
N GLN A 259 7.72 22.63 -8.55
CA GLN A 259 6.72 23.69 -8.74
C GLN A 259 5.58 23.56 -7.73
N ALA A 260 5.13 22.34 -7.44
CA ALA A 260 4.07 22.09 -6.48
C ALA A 260 4.50 22.54 -5.07
N HIS A 261 5.76 22.38 -4.71
CA HIS A 261 6.32 22.84 -3.44
C HIS A 261 6.39 24.37 -3.38
N GLU A 262 6.87 25.04 -4.43
CA GLU A 262 6.85 26.51 -4.52
C GLU A 262 5.43 27.10 -4.39
N MET A 263 4.42 26.33 -4.82
CA MET A 263 3.01 26.68 -4.77
C MET A 263 2.32 26.33 -3.43
N GLY A 264 3.00 25.61 -2.52
CA GLY A 264 2.40 25.11 -1.27
C GLY A 264 1.46 23.91 -1.46
N LEU A 265 1.43 23.29 -2.64
CA LEU A 265 0.71 22.04 -2.88
C LEU A 265 1.48 20.81 -2.37
N VAL A 266 2.77 20.95 -2.10
CA VAL A 266 3.66 19.93 -1.52
C VAL A 266 4.39 20.59 -0.37
N ASP A 267 4.37 19.95 0.80
CA ASP A 267 4.94 20.51 2.02
C ASP A 267 6.46 20.47 1.97
N GLU A 268 7.04 19.37 1.52
CA GLU A 268 8.50 19.18 1.48
C GLU A 268 8.98 18.37 0.27
N LEU A 269 10.23 18.63 -0.13
CA LEU A 269 10.93 17.88 -1.17
C LEU A 269 12.04 17.02 -0.55
N GLY A 270 11.99 15.71 -0.77
CA GLY A 270 12.90 14.80 -0.08
C GLY A 270 13.04 13.43 -0.71
N THR A 271 14.10 12.73 -0.37
CA THR A 271 14.22 11.29 -0.60
C THR A 271 13.45 10.54 0.49
N ARG A 272 13.23 9.24 0.28
CA ARG A 272 12.76 8.34 1.33
C ARG A 272 13.60 8.42 2.61
N ARG A 273 14.92 8.64 2.49
CA ARG A 273 15.80 8.75 3.66
C ARG A 273 15.54 10.03 4.43
N ASP A 274 15.39 11.16 3.72
CA ASP A 274 15.11 12.44 4.36
C ASP A 274 13.77 12.40 5.12
N LEU A 275 12.77 11.71 4.56
CA LEU A 275 11.49 11.45 5.22
C LEU A 275 11.63 10.53 6.45
N GLU A 276 12.39 9.44 6.36
CA GLU A 276 12.64 8.54 7.48
C GLU A 276 13.39 9.25 8.62
N ASP A 277 14.35 10.13 8.28
CA ASP A 277 15.08 10.97 9.24
C ASP A 277 14.13 11.98 9.91
N GLU A 278 13.25 12.65 9.15
CA GLU A 278 12.22 13.55 9.71
C GLU A 278 11.26 12.83 10.65
N LEU A 279 10.78 11.63 10.28
CA LEU A 279 9.94 10.81 11.16
C LEU A 279 10.71 10.41 12.43
N ALA A 280 12.00 10.08 12.33
CA ALA A 280 12.81 9.78 13.50
C ALA A 280 12.92 10.97 14.45
N ASP A 281 13.11 12.16 13.92
CA ASP A 281 13.16 13.41 14.70
C ASP A 281 11.82 13.69 15.39
N ARG A 282 10.68 13.59 14.67
CA ARG A 282 9.32 13.76 15.25
C ARG A 282 9.03 12.78 16.37
N LEU A 283 9.49 11.56 16.19
CA LEU A 283 9.27 10.47 17.12
C LEU A 283 10.34 10.44 18.24
N GLU A 284 11.26 11.42 18.30
CA GLU A 284 12.36 11.50 19.26
C GLU A 284 13.22 10.21 19.33
N ARG A 285 13.58 9.68 18.16
CA ARG A 285 14.32 8.42 17.96
C ARG A 285 15.58 8.65 17.12
N ASP A 286 16.58 7.78 17.27
CA ASP A 286 17.81 7.84 16.45
C ASP A 286 17.56 7.39 14.99
N ALA A 287 16.55 6.52 14.79
CA ALA A 287 16.08 6.04 13.50
C ALA A 287 14.70 5.40 13.68
N VAL A 288 13.88 5.47 12.63
CA VAL A 288 12.63 4.69 12.53
C VAL A 288 12.85 3.38 11.80
N GLN A 289 11.90 2.47 11.97
CA GLN A 289 11.83 1.22 11.25
C GLN A 289 10.47 1.11 10.58
N VAL A 290 10.49 1.17 9.25
CA VAL A 290 9.28 1.14 8.42
C VAL A 290 8.95 -0.29 8.03
N GLU A 291 7.71 -0.71 8.27
CA GLU A 291 7.16 -1.99 7.80
C GLU A 291 6.03 -1.74 6.82
N GLU A 292 6.05 -2.42 5.66
CA GLU A 292 4.98 -2.34 4.67
C GLU A 292 3.80 -3.24 5.08
N PHE A 293 2.61 -2.63 5.22
CA PHE A 293 1.39 -3.34 5.60
C PHE A 293 0.70 -3.89 4.36
N GLU A 294 0.92 -5.18 4.06
CA GLU A 294 0.22 -5.83 2.94
C GLU A 294 -1.24 -6.20 3.28
N PRO A 295 -2.14 -6.31 2.27
CA PRO A 295 -3.48 -6.87 2.44
C PRO A 295 -3.47 -8.26 3.08
N GLN A 296 -4.41 -8.52 4.00
CA GLN A 296 -4.54 -9.85 4.63
C GLN A 296 -5.09 -10.87 3.64
N ARG A 297 -4.21 -11.59 2.95
CA ARG A 297 -4.65 -12.72 2.13
C ARG A 297 -5.02 -13.91 3.01
N PRO A 298 -6.22 -14.50 2.86
CA PRO A 298 -6.61 -15.67 3.64
C PRO A 298 -5.59 -16.79 3.47
N LEU A 299 -5.37 -17.56 4.54
CA LEU A 299 -4.30 -18.57 4.63
C LEU A 299 -4.34 -19.57 3.45
N MET A 300 -5.53 -19.90 2.94
CA MET A 300 -5.71 -20.75 1.76
C MET A 300 -5.17 -20.13 0.47
N ALA A 301 -5.29 -18.82 0.28
CA ALA A 301 -4.71 -18.11 -0.86
C ALA A 301 -3.18 -18.08 -0.79
N ARG A 302 -2.61 -17.98 0.43
CA ARG A 302 -1.16 -18.06 0.66
C ARG A 302 -0.60 -19.46 0.38
N VAL A 303 -1.30 -20.52 0.82
CA VAL A 303 -0.90 -21.92 0.57
C VAL A 303 -0.96 -22.26 -0.94
N GLY A 304 -2.00 -21.79 -1.64
CA GLY A 304 -2.14 -22.00 -3.09
C GLY A 304 -1.00 -21.37 -3.90
N ALA A 305 -0.65 -20.12 -3.59
CA ALA A 305 0.44 -19.40 -4.28
C ALA A 305 1.82 -20.05 -4.02
N SER A 306 2.09 -20.48 -2.78
CA SER A 306 3.33 -21.19 -2.44
C SER A 306 3.43 -22.57 -3.11
N ALA A 307 2.33 -23.32 -3.16
CA ALA A 307 2.27 -24.61 -3.84
C ALA A 307 2.52 -24.46 -5.35
N GLN A 308 1.96 -23.42 -5.98
CA GLN A 308 2.20 -23.11 -7.40
C GLN A 308 3.66 -22.73 -7.69
N ARG A 309 4.30 -21.92 -6.83
CA ARG A 309 5.74 -21.59 -6.97
C ARG A 309 6.63 -22.82 -6.85
N VAL A 310 6.35 -23.70 -5.89
CA VAL A 310 7.09 -24.97 -5.71
C VAL A 310 6.88 -25.88 -6.93
N ALA A 311 5.63 -26.02 -7.39
CA ALA A 311 5.31 -26.82 -8.58
C ALA A 311 5.98 -26.27 -9.85
N TYR A 312 6.02 -24.94 -10.02
CA TYR A 312 6.70 -24.29 -11.13
C TYR A 312 8.22 -24.48 -11.07
N ALA A 313 8.84 -24.25 -9.91
CA ALA A 313 10.28 -24.46 -9.72
C ALA A 313 10.68 -25.93 -9.96
N PHE A 314 9.84 -26.87 -9.52
CA PHE A 314 10.02 -28.29 -9.78
C PHE A 314 9.85 -28.63 -11.27
N GLY A 315 8.84 -28.07 -11.94
CA GLY A 315 8.60 -28.24 -13.38
C GLY A 315 9.72 -27.66 -14.25
N ALA A 316 10.19 -26.44 -13.93
CA ALA A 316 11.34 -25.81 -14.60
C ALA A 316 12.64 -26.61 -14.38
N GLY A 317 12.84 -27.18 -13.19
CA GLY A 317 13.96 -28.06 -12.89
C GLY A 317 13.93 -29.36 -13.71
N ILE A 318 12.77 -30.01 -13.82
CA ILE A 318 12.61 -31.23 -14.65
C ILE A 318 12.79 -30.92 -16.14
N ALA A 319 12.25 -29.80 -16.63
CA ALA A 319 12.40 -29.37 -18.01
C ALA A 319 13.87 -29.05 -18.36
N GLY A 320 14.62 -28.43 -17.44
CA GLY A 320 16.05 -28.18 -17.60
C GLY A 320 16.89 -29.48 -17.69
N VAL A 321 16.52 -30.52 -16.93
CA VAL A 321 17.17 -31.83 -16.96
C VAL A 321 16.79 -32.64 -18.21
N ALA A 322 15.59 -32.45 -18.75
CA ALA A 322 15.12 -33.09 -19.97
C ALA A 322 15.70 -32.42 -21.24
N ALA A 323 15.87 -31.10 -21.24
CA ALA A 323 16.47 -30.35 -22.35
C ALA A 323 17.97 -30.67 -22.56
N ASP A 324 18.66 -31.14 -21.52
CA ASP A 324 20.03 -31.68 -21.61
C ASP A 324 20.08 -33.08 -22.26
N ARG A 325 18.92 -33.66 -22.56
CA ARG A 325 18.77 -34.97 -23.20
C ARG A 325 17.75 -34.93 -24.34
N GLU A 326 17.95 -34.12 -25.37
CA GLU A 326 17.35 -34.46 -26.67
C GLU A 326 18.26 -34.22 -27.90
N PHE A 327 18.64 -35.36 -28.47
CA PHE A 327 18.75 -35.65 -29.91
C PHE A 327 19.72 -34.83 -30.78
N ARG A 328 20.92 -35.40 -30.91
CA ARG A 328 21.81 -35.15 -32.05
C ARG A 328 21.26 -35.92 -33.28
N LEU A 329 20.38 -35.29 -34.05
CA LEU A 329 19.99 -35.78 -35.39
C LEU A 329 21.23 -35.72 -36.30
N ARG A 330 21.74 -36.89 -36.70
CA ARG A 330 22.67 -37.01 -37.83
C ARG A 330 21.83 -37.03 -39.12
N LEU A 331 22.01 -36.00 -39.94
CA LEU A 331 21.67 -35.98 -41.36
C LEU A 331 22.46 -37.06 -42.12
#